data_AF-A0A669CLR5-F1
#
_entry.id   AF-A0A669CLR5-F1
#
_cell.length_a   1.000
_cell.length_b   1.000
_cell.length_c   1.000
_cell.angle_alpha   90.00
_cell.angle_beta   90.00
_cell.angle_gamma   90.00
#
_symmetry.space_group_name_H-M   'P 1'
#
loop_
_entity.id
_entity.type
_entity.pdbx_description
1 polymer ?
#
loop_
_entity_poly.entity_id
_entity_poly.type
_entity_poly.pdbx_seq_one_letter_code
_entity_poly.pdbx_strand_id
1 'polypeptide(L)'
;MSVKILSITLLLVSMCVSCHSSEGTHRHHPGPFPPCCPAVTKGNMTADVVGQIYHKLAARGHCVKAIIFNTKNGEQLCADPDAQWVKDLIANMTKV
;
A
#
# COMPACT_ATOMS: atom_id res chain seq x y z
N MET A 1 16.77 38.35 25.37
CA MET A 1 16.75 37.13 24.55
C MET A 1 16.96 37.56 23.10
N SER A 2 18.07 37.13 22.49
CA SER A 2 18.52 37.68 21.20
C SER A 2 17.61 37.18 20.07
N VAL A 3 17.15 38.06 19.18
CA VAL A 3 16.33 37.72 17.99
C VAL A 3 16.94 36.60 17.12
N LYS A 4 18.26 36.43 17.22
CA LYS A 4 19.04 35.35 16.61
C LYS A 4 18.65 33.98 17.16
N ILE A 5 18.37 33.88 18.47
CA ILE A 5 17.99 32.62 19.13
C ILE A 5 16.58 32.21 18.69
N LEU A 6 15.64 33.17 18.61
CA LEU A 6 14.27 32.94 18.16
C LEU A 6 14.21 32.50 16.68
N SER A 7 15.07 33.06 15.83
CA SER A 7 15.16 32.67 14.42
C SER A 7 15.71 31.25 14.23
N ILE A 8 16.74 30.86 14.99
CA ILE A 8 17.33 29.52 14.93
C ILE A 8 16.33 28.46 15.40
N THR A 9 15.60 28.74 16.48
CA THR A 9 14.55 27.82 16.97
C THR A 9 13.41 27.65 15.95
N LEU A 10 13.03 28.72 15.25
CA LEU A 10 11.97 28.66 14.23
C LEU A 10 12.38 27.83 13.00
N LEU A 11 13.63 27.95 12.56
CA LEU A 11 14.19 27.16 11.44
C LEU A 11 14.23 25.66 11.76
N LEU A 12 14.62 25.30 12.99
CA LEU A 12 14.67 23.91 13.44
C LEU A 12 13.28 23.27 13.49
N VAL A 13 12.27 24.01 13.97
CA VAL A 13 10.87 23.52 14.00
C VAL A 13 10.30 23.35 12.59
N SER A 14 10.64 24.24 11.64
CA SER A 14 10.20 24.14 10.24
C SER A 14 10.76 22.91 9.51
N MET A 15 12.00 22.49 9.83
CA MET A 15 12.61 21.27 9.28
C MET A 15 11.93 20.00 9.83
N CYS A 16 11.58 19.97 11.12
CA CYS A 16 10.91 18.83 11.73
C CYS A 16 9.49 18.57 11.18
N VAL A 17 8.75 19.63 10.81
CA VAL A 17 7.42 19.50 10.19
C VAL A 17 7.48 18.86 8.80
N SER A 18 8.61 18.96 8.11
CA SER A 18 8.80 18.33 6.79
C SER A 18 9.10 16.82 6.87
N CYS A 19 9.46 16.32 8.06
CA CYS A 19 9.86 14.92 8.28
C CYS A 19 8.74 14.03 8.83
N HIS A 20 7.55 14.57 9.12
CA HIS A 20 6.44 13.84 9.76
C HIS A 20 5.31 13.46 8.80
N SER A 21 5.62 12.98 7.60
CA SER A 21 4.59 12.36 6.75
C SER A 21 5.10 11.12 6.06
N SER A 22 5.46 10.13 6.86
CA SER A 22 5.35 8.72 6.47
C SER A 22 4.66 7.93 7.58
N GLU A 23 3.57 8.47 8.13
CA GLU A 23 2.53 7.61 8.68
C GLU A 23 1.84 6.97 7.48
N GLY A 24 2.06 5.67 7.31
CA GLY A 24 1.25 4.80 6.47
C GLY A 24 -0.18 4.81 6.98
N THR A 25 -0.88 5.91 6.75
CA THR A 25 -2.33 5.96 6.89
C THR A 25 -2.85 4.99 5.85
N HIS A 26 -3.33 3.84 6.33
CA HIS A 26 -4.29 3.01 5.63
C HIS A 26 -5.45 3.94 5.26
N ARG A 27 -5.33 4.63 4.12
CA ARG A 27 -6.38 5.45 3.58
C ARG A 27 -7.45 4.48 3.14
N HIS A 28 -8.40 4.29 4.04
CA HIS A 28 -9.66 3.61 3.85
C HIS A 28 -10.41 4.40 2.76
N HIS A 29 -10.06 4.15 1.50
CA HIS A 29 -10.77 4.67 0.34
C HIS A 29 -11.81 3.64 -0.04
N PRO A 30 -13.11 3.92 0.15
CA PRO A 30 -14.17 3.11 -0.42
C PRO A 30 -14.24 3.45 -1.92
N GLY A 31 -13.37 2.84 -2.72
CA GLY A 31 -13.24 3.08 -4.15
C GLY A 31 -12.47 1.97 -4.85
N PRO A 32 -12.71 1.72 -6.15
CA PRO A 32 -12.28 0.51 -6.84
C PRO A 32 -10.78 0.57 -7.11
N PHE A 33 -10.00 -0.27 -6.40
CA PHE A 33 -8.56 -0.48 -6.55
C PHE A 33 -7.67 0.56 -5.83
N PRO A 34 -6.71 0.13 -4.98
CA PRO A 34 -5.70 1.05 -4.51
C PRO A 34 -4.92 1.45 -5.77
N PRO A 35 -4.73 2.76 -6.05
CA PRO A 35 -3.97 3.19 -7.22
C PRO A 35 -2.51 2.70 -7.17
N CYS A 36 -2.06 2.23 -6.00
CA CYS A 36 -0.69 1.85 -5.70
C CYS A 36 -0.65 0.84 -4.54
N CYS A 37 0.19 -0.18 -4.64
CA CYS A 37 0.61 -1.03 -3.53
C CYS A 37 2.03 -0.61 -3.12
N PRO A 38 2.26 0.00 -1.94
CA PRO A 38 3.62 0.31 -1.46
C PRO A 38 4.38 -0.94 -0.99
N ALA A 39 3.65 -1.99 -0.61
CA ALA A 39 4.18 -3.29 -0.23
C ALA A 39 3.19 -4.40 -0.58
N VAL A 40 3.67 -5.65 -0.49
CA VAL A 40 2.87 -6.87 -0.65
C VAL A 40 2.81 -7.65 0.65
N THR A 41 1.71 -8.37 0.86
CA THR A 41 1.52 -9.21 2.02
C THR A 41 2.49 -10.40 2.02
N LYS A 42 3.12 -10.65 3.17
CA LYS A 42 4.08 -11.75 3.37
C LYS A 42 3.43 -13.08 3.72
N GLY A 43 2.22 -13.05 4.29
CA GLY A 43 1.47 -14.24 4.70
C GLY A 43 0.63 -14.83 3.57
N ASN A 44 0.32 -16.12 3.69
CA ASN A 44 -0.69 -16.75 2.85
C ASN A 44 -2.09 -16.31 3.33
N MET A 45 -2.81 -15.59 2.47
CA MET A 45 -4.15 -15.06 2.75
C MET A 45 -5.23 -15.71 1.86
N THR A 46 -4.98 -16.91 1.32
CA THR A 46 -5.93 -17.60 0.44
C THR A 46 -7.32 -17.72 1.07
N ALA A 47 -7.40 -17.91 2.39
CA ALA A 47 -8.67 -18.03 3.10
C ALA A 47 -9.48 -16.73 3.10
N ASP A 48 -8.87 -15.57 2.88
CA ASP A 48 -9.52 -14.27 2.93
C ASP A 48 -9.90 -13.73 1.55
N VAL A 49 -9.30 -14.27 0.48
CA VAL A 49 -9.59 -13.90 -0.91
C VAL A 49 -11.00 -14.36 -1.31
N VAL A 50 -11.75 -13.49 -1.98
CA VAL A 50 -13.10 -13.76 -2.48
C VAL A 50 -13.26 -13.37 -3.94
N GLY A 51 -14.22 -13.99 -4.61
CA GLY A 51 -14.53 -13.74 -6.02
C GLY A 51 -13.63 -14.54 -6.97
N GLN A 52 -13.82 -14.29 -8.28
CA GLN A 52 -13.12 -15.00 -9.36
C GLN A 52 -12.24 -14.07 -10.20
N ILE A 53 -12.05 -12.83 -9.76
CA ILE A 53 -11.31 -11.82 -10.51
C ILE A 53 -10.11 -11.30 -9.72
N TYR A 54 -9.06 -10.91 -10.43
CA TYR A 54 -7.90 -10.25 -9.84
C TYR A 54 -7.36 -9.16 -10.77
N HIS A 55 -6.67 -8.19 -10.19
CA HIS A 55 -6.03 -7.10 -10.96
C HIS A 55 -4.52 -7.23 -10.84
N LYS A 56 -3.81 -6.80 -11.89
CA LYS A 56 -2.34 -6.75 -11.89
C LYS A 56 -1.87 -5.32 -11.83
N LEU A 57 -1.08 -5.01 -10.81
CA LEU A 57 -0.40 -3.73 -10.68
C LEU A 57 1.06 -3.87 -11.14
N ALA A 58 1.48 -3.00 -12.05
CA ALA A 58 2.87 -2.86 -12.43
C ALA A 58 3.62 -1.98 -11.42
N ALA A 59 4.91 -2.25 -11.20
CA ALA A 59 5.74 -1.39 -10.37
C ALA A 59 5.87 0.00 -10.99
N ARG A 60 5.74 1.05 -10.18
CA ARG A 60 5.89 2.46 -10.60
C ARG A 60 6.24 3.34 -9.40
N GLY A 61 7.41 3.99 -9.43
CA GLY A 61 7.85 4.86 -8.33
C GLY A 61 7.93 4.08 -7.01
N HIS A 62 7.17 4.50 -5.99
CA HIS A 62 7.09 3.82 -4.70
C HIS A 62 6.11 2.63 -4.70
N CYS A 63 5.39 2.38 -5.81
CA CYS A 63 4.50 1.24 -5.95
C CYS A 63 5.27 0.00 -6.39
N VAL A 64 5.10 -1.10 -5.66
CA VAL A 64 5.64 -2.41 -6.02
C VAL A 64 4.69 -3.14 -6.96
N LYS A 65 5.25 -4.10 -7.70
CA LYS A 65 4.47 -5.03 -8.52
C LYS A 65 3.61 -5.90 -7.61
N ALA A 66 2.30 -5.97 -7.85
CA ALA A 66 1.37 -6.69 -6.99
C ALA A 66 0.22 -7.34 -7.78
N ILE A 67 -0.36 -8.39 -7.20
CA ILE A 67 -1.68 -8.90 -7.56
C ILE A 67 -2.69 -8.36 -6.54
N ILE A 68 -3.79 -7.80 -7.00
CA ILE A 68 -4.82 -7.23 -6.13
C ILE A 68 -6.03 -8.16 -6.11
N PHE A 69 -6.36 -8.64 -4.92
CA PHE A 69 -7.55 -9.46 -4.63
C PHE A 69 -8.59 -8.67 -3.83
N ASN A 70 -9.86 -9.03 -4.00
CA ASN A 70 -10.91 -8.63 -3.07
C ASN A 70 -10.90 -9.59 -1.87
N THR A 71 -11.10 -9.08 -0.66
CA THR A 71 -11.16 -9.91 0.56
C THR A 71 -12.54 -9.89 1.22
N LYS A 72 -12.79 -10.88 2.09
CA LYS A 72 -14.06 -11.05 2.82
C LYS A 72 -14.50 -9.80 3.59
N ASN A 73 -13.55 -9.04 4.13
CA ASN A 73 -13.79 -7.80 4.87
C ASN A 73 -14.10 -6.60 3.96
N GLY A 74 -14.16 -6.80 2.64
CA GLY A 74 -14.41 -5.73 1.66
C GLY A 74 -13.18 -4.88 1.34
N GLU A 75 -12.03 -5.17 1.95
CA GLU A 75 -10.77 -4.50 1.63
C GLU A 75 -10.09 -5.15 0.41
N GLN A 76 -9.04 -4.50 -0.07
CA GLN A 76 -8.23 -4.98 -1.19
C GLN A 76 -6.86 -5.40 -0.71
N LEU A 77 -6.45 -6.60 -1.12
CA LEU A 77 -5.21 -7.23 -0.69
C LEU A 77 -4.16 -7.11 -1.79
N CYS A 78 -3.06 -6.43 -1.50
CA CYS A 78 -1.84 -6.45 -2.32
C CYS A 78 -1.05 -7.73 -2.03
N ALA A 79 -1.02 -8.65 -2.97
CA ALA A 79 -0.33 -9.94 -2.87
C ALA A 79 0.92 -9.99 -3.75
N ASP A 80 1.93 -10.73 -3.29
CA ASP A 80 3.19 -10.91 -4.00
C ASP A 80 2.98 -11.79 -5.24
N PRO A 81 3.20 -11.29 -6.48
CA PRO A 81 3.02 -12.09 -7.69
C PRO A 81 3.95 -13.32 -7.76
N ASP A 82 5.04 -13.34 -6.99
CA ASP A 82 6.03 -14.40 -7.04
C ASP A 82 5.77 -15.48 -5.96
N ALA A 83 4.89 -15.22 -5.00
CA ALA A 83 4.47 -16.18 -3.98
C ALA A 83 3.64 -17.34 -4.58
N GLN A 84 3.92 -18.56 -4.13
CA GLN A 84 3.30 -19.76 -4.71
C GLN A 84 1.77 -19.76 -4.56
N TRP A 85 1.25 -19.41 -3.38
CA TRP A 85 -0.20 -19.36 -3.12
C TRP A 85 -0.95 -18.37 -4.04
N VAL A 86 -0.27 -17.29 -4.46
CA VAL A 86 -0.83 -16.31 -5.40
C VAL A 86 -0.92 -16.91 -6.80
N LYS A 87 0.14 -17.59 -7.25
CA LYS A 87 0.16 -18.30 -8.54
C LYS A 87 -0.92 -19.36 -8.63
N ASP A 88 -1.09 -20.14 -7.55
CA ASP A 88 -2.09 -21.21 -7.46
C ASP A 88 -3.52 -20.65 -7.51
N LEU A 89 -3.78 -19.53 -6.85
CA LEU A 89 -5.06 -18.82 -6.91
C LEU A 89 -5.37 -18.30 -8.31
N ILE A 90 -4.46 -17.49 -8.87
CA ILE A 90 -4.72 -16.83 -10.16
C ILE A 90 -4.78 -17.80 -11.34
N ALA A 91 -4.28 -19.03 -11.18
CA ALA A 91 -4.41 -20.09 -12.19
C ALA A 91 -5.86 -20.39 -12.55
N ASN A 92 -6.81 -20.16 -11.61
CA ASN A 92 -8.24 -20.43 -11.78
C ASN A 92 -9.09 -19.16 -11.73
N MET A 93 -8.49 -17.97 -11.88
CA MET A 93 -9.19 -16.69 -11.80
C MET A 93 -9.03 -15.89 -13.10
N THR A 94 -9.95 -14.96 -13.32
CA THR A 94 -9.94 -14.06 -14.47
C THR A 94 -9.17 -12.80 -14.13
N LYS A 95 -8.17 -12.48 -14.96
CA LYS A 95 -7.51 -11.18 -14.92
C LYS A 95 -8.41 -10.12 -15.51
N VAL A 96 -8.54 -9.00 -14.82
CA VAL A 96 -9.24 -7.78 -15.27
C VAL A 96 -8.32 -6.58 -15.29
#